data_AF-A0A3D2F2Q1-F1
#
_entry.id   AF-A0A3D2F2Q1-F1
#
_cell.length_a   1.000
_cell.length_b   1.000
_cell.length_c   1.000
_cell.angle_alpha   90.00
_cell.angle_beta   90.00
_cell.angle_gamma   90.00
#
_symmetry.space_group_name_H-M   'P 1'
#
loop_
_entity.id
_entity.type
_entity.pdbx_description
1 polymer ?
#
loop_
_entity_poly.entity_id
_entity_poly.type
_entity_poly.pdbx_seq_one_letter_code
_entity_poly.pdbx_strand_id
1 'polypeptide(L)'
;KPIITNSSMQLLMKQASAAISSLAQAFTLTPSEIDVLTNLSVGEGLLFAGPKHLILRVMASYGEDQIITTNPEQLAKIQKAKEQT
;
A
#
# COMPACT_ATOMS: atom_id res chain seq x y z
N LYS A 1 7.26 16.39 11.28
CA LYS A 1 7.56 16.93 9.93
C LYS A 1 8.93 16.50 9.36
N PRO A 2 10.08 16.60 10.07
CA PRO A 2 11.39 16.37 9.43
C PRO A 2 11.64 14.92 8.96
N ILE A 3 11.00 13.93 9.59
CA ILE A 3 11.22 12.51 9.27
C ILE A 3 10.67 12.18 7.88
N ILE A 4 9.49 12.69 7.53
CA ILE A 4 8.85 12.42 6.24
C ILE A 4 9.59 13.18 5.12
N THR A 5 9.86 14.48 5.30
CA THR A 5 10.47 15.33 4.27
C THR A 5 11.93 14.99 3.93
N ASN A 6 12.65 14.30 4.83
CA ASN A 6 14.04 13.90 4.61
C ASN A 6 14.18 12.49 3.99
N SER A 7 13.08 11.77 3.81
CA SER A 7 13.12 10.46 3.16
C SER A 7 13.26 10.62 1.64
N SER A 8 14.23 9.92 1.05
CA SER A 8 14.45 9.91 -0.41
C SER A 8 13.34 9.19 -1.18
N MET A 9 12.66 8.26 -0.51
CA MET A 9 11.53 7.51 -1.04
C MET A 9 10.40 7.47 -0.02
N GLN A 10 9.18 7.67 -0.49
CA GLN A 10 7.98 7.56 0.33
C GLN A 10 6.93 6.76 -0.44
N LEU A 11 6.14 5.96 0.27
CA LEU A 11 5.05 5.18 -0.31
C LEU A 11 3.77 5.44 0.47
N LEU A 12 2.74 5.91 -0.22
CA LEU A 12 1.43 6.17 0.37
C LEU A 12 0.40 5.21 -0.24
N MET A 13 -0.04 4.23 0.55
CA MET A 13 -1.13 3.32 0.18
C MET A 13 -2.48 4.02 0.33
N LYS A 14 -3.58 3.39 -0.10
CA LYS A 14 -4.95 3.91 0.11
C LYS A 14 -5.18 4.37 1.56
N GLN A 15 -5.74 5.58 1.72
CA GLN A 15 -5.98 6.22 3.02
C GLN A 15 -7.47 6.43 3.28
N ALA A 16 -7.83 6.57 4.56
CA ALA A 16 -9.19 6.94 4.95
C ALA A 16 -9.47 8.42 4.64
N SER A 17 -10.69 8.75 4.22
CA SER A 17 -11.10 10.11 3.83
C SER A 17 -10.84 11.17 4.91
N ALA A 18 -10.94 10.79 6.19
CA ALA A 18 -10.67 11.68 7.32
C ALA A 18 -9.19 12.12 7.44
N ALA A 19 -8.25 11.34 6.90
CA ALA A 19 -6.81 11.61 7.00
C ALA A 19 -6.24 12.33 5.76
N ILE A 20 -7.02 12.43 4.68
CA ILE A 20 -6.56 12.97 3.38
C ILE A 20 -6.07 14.40 3.49
N SER A 21 -6.77 15.28 4.22
CA SER A 21 -6.41 16.69 4.36
C SER A 21 -5.05 16.89 5.03
N SER A 22 -4.79 16.14 6.09
CA SER A 22 -3.51 16.14 6.82
C SER A 22 -2.37 15.58 5.97
N LEU A 23 -2.63 14.53 5.18
CA LEU A 23 -1.65 13.92 4.30
C LEU A 23 -1.32 14.80 3.09
N ALA A 24 -2.32 15.45 2.50
CA ALA A 24 -2.12 16.40 1.43
C ALA A 24 -1.16 17.53 1.83
N GLN A 25 -1.29 18.04 3.06
CA GLN A 25 -0.37 19.04 3.60
C GLN A 25 1.02 18.47 3.95
N ALA A 26 1.09 17.21 4.40
CA ALA A 26 2.35 16.57 4.78
C ALA A 26 3.20 16.16 3.57
N PHE A 27 2.57 15.76 2.47
CA PHE A 27 3.21 15.25 1.25
C PHE A 27 3.13 16.23 0.07
N THR A 28 2.56 17.42 0.27
CA THR A 28 2.39 18.46 -0.77
C THR A 28 1.66 17.93 -2.01
N LEU A 29 0.56 17.20 -1.79
CA LEU A 29 -0.18 16.56 -2.87
C LEU A 29 -1.01 17.57 -3.66
N THR A 30 -1.08 17.35 -4.97
CA THR A 30 -2.00 18.05 -5.85
C THR A 30 -3.43 17.52 -5.70
N PRO A 31 -4.47 18.30 -6.07
CA PRO A 31 -5.85 17.84 -6.04
C PRO A 31 -6.07 16.55 -6.85
N SER A 32 -5.37 16.41 -7.99
CA SER A 32 -5.43 15.22 -8.84
C SER A 32 -4.89 13.97 -8.13
N GLU A 33 -3.81 14.11 -7.36
CA GLU A 33 -3.21 12.99 -6.62
C GLU A 33 -4.07 12.55 -5.44
N ILE A 34 -4.80 13.49 -4.82
CA ILE A 34 -5.76 13.18 -3.77
C ILE A 34 -6.93 12.33 -4.32
N ASP A 35 -7.43 12.69 -5.50
CA ASP A 35 -8.49 11.92 -6.17
C ASP A 35 -8.00 10.50 -6.48
N VAL A 36 -6.80 10.38 -7.06
CA VAL A 36 -6.14 9.09 -7.31
C VAL A 36 -6.04 8.28 -6.01
N LEU A 37 -5.51 8.86 -4.93
CA LEU A 37 -5.29 8.17 -3.65
C LEU A 37 -6.59 7.60 -3.04
N THR A 38 -7.71 8.31 -3.24
CA THR A 38 -9.03 7.89 -2.76
C THR A 38 -9.57 6.70 -3.55
N ASN A 39 -9.24 6.67 -4.84
CA ASN A 39 -9.68 5.66 -5.81
C ASN A 39 -8.76 4.42 -5.90
N LEU A 40 -7.60 4.41 -5.22
CA LEU A 40 -6.68 3.26 -5.22
C LEU A 40 -7.35 1.97 -4.71
N SER A 41 -6.96 0.85 -5.31
CA SER A 41 -7.32 -0.49 -4.87
C SER A 41 -6.35 -1.03 -3.81
N VAL A 42 -6.70 -2.16 -3.18
CA VAL A 42 -5.80 -2.84 -2.24
C VAL A 42 -4.54 -3.29 -2.97
N GLY A 43 -3.37 -2.95 -2.43
CA GLY A 43 -2.07 -3.23 -3.04
C GLY A 43 -1.59 -2.14 -4.01
N GLU A 44 -2.39 -1.11 -4.27
CA GLU A 44 -1.97 0.06 -5.04
C GLU A 44 -1.58 1.21 -4.11
N GLY A 45 -0.58 1.97 -4.53
CA GLY A 45 0.00 3.07 -3.76
C GLY A 45 0.66 4.12 -4.64
N LEU A 46 0.86 5.31 -4.07
CA LEU A 46 1.58 6.41 -4.68
C LEU A 46 3.03 6.41 -4.16
N LEU A 47 3.99 6.22 -5.06
CA LEU A 47 5.43 6.32 -4.78
C LEU A 47 5.91 7.74 -5.01
N PHE A 48 6.65 8.28 -4.07
CA PHE A 48 7.40 9.51 -4.19
C PHE A 48 8.88 9.15 -4.25
N ALA A 49 9.55 9.49 -5.35
CA ALA A 49 10.98 9.32 -5.54
C ALA A 49 11.58 10.68 -5.89
N GLY A 50 11.95 11.44 -4.86
CA GLY A 50 12.30 12.85 -4.99
C GLY A 50 11.13 13.64 -5.61
N PRO A 51 11.32 14.31 -6.76
CA PRO A 51 10.27 15.11 -7.41
C PRO A 51 9.28 14.30 -8.26
N LYS A 52 9.48 12.99 -8.42
CA LYS A 52 8.63 12.13 -9.26
C LYS A 52 7.62 11.39 -8.42
N HIS A 53 6.36 11.49 -8.81
CA HIS A 53 5.26 10.77 -8.18
C HIS A 53 4.70 9.73 -9.17
N LEU A 54 4.60 8.47 -8.75
CA LEU A 54 4.25 7.34 -9.61
C LEU A 54 3.22 6.45 -8.92
N ILE A 55 2.23 5.97 -9.66
CA ILE A 55 1.31 4.95 -9.15
C ILE A 55 1.99 3.59 -9.29
N LEU A 56 2.00 2.80 -8.22
CA LEU A 56 2.58 1.47 -8.20
C LEU A 56 1.56 0.46 -7.66
N ARG A 57 1.68 -0.78 -8.11
CA ARG A 57 0.95 -1.92 -7.55
C ARG A 57 1.93 -2.94 -7.00
N VAL A 58 1.82 -3.21 -5.71
CA VAL A 58 2.60 -4.25 -5.02
C VAL A 58 1.88 -5.57 -5.20
N MET A 59 2.60 -6.57 -5.71
CA MET A 59 2.12 -7.94 -5.82
C MET A 59 3.11 -8.87 -5.15
N ALA A 60 2.60 -9.81 -4.35
CA ALA A 60 3.43 -10.85 -3.75
C ALA A 60 3.84 -11.86 -4.81
N SER A 61 5.05 -12.37 -4.70
CA SER A 61 5.46 -13.55 -5.48
C SER A 61 4.70 -14.79 -4.98
N TYR A 62 4.59 -15.82 -5.83
CA TYR A 62 3.92 -17.07 -5.46
C TYR A 62 4.52 -17.73 -4.20
N GLY A 63 5.84 -17.61 -4.01
CA GLY A 63 6.52 -18.15 -2.83
C GLY A 63 6.22 -17.36 -1.56
N GLU A 64 6.18 -16.03 -1.66
CA GLU A 64 5.82 -15.18 -0.52
C GLU A 64 4.36 -15.37 -0.10
N ASP A 65 3.43 -15.47 -1.06
CA ASP A 65 1.99 -15.64 -0.77
C ASP A 65 1.73 -16.84 0.16
N GLN A 66 2.47 -17.94 0.00
CA GLN A 66 2.31 -19.11 0.88
C GLN A 66 2.75 -18.87 2.34
N ILE A 67 3.65 -17.91 2.57
CA ILE A 67 4.23 -17.62 3.89
C ILE A 67 3.47 -16.51 4.60
N ILE A 68 3.10 -15.46 3.86
CA ILE A 68 2.49 -14.23 4.41
C ILE A 68 0.98 -14.11 4.16
N THR A 69 0.32 -15.09 3.51
CA THR A 69 -1.13 -15.00 3.30
C THR A 69 -1.85 -14.87 4.63
N THR A 70 -2.61 -13.78 4.72
CA THR A 70 -3.50 -13.48 5.83
C THR A 70 -4.95 -13.75 5.46
N ASN A 71 -5.20 -14.32 4.28
CA ASN A 71 -6.54 -14.67 3.84
C ASN A 71 -7.02 -15.91 4.61
N PRO A 72 -8.09 -15.79 5.43
CA PRO A 72 -8.58 -16.90 6.25
C PRO A 72 -8.99 -18.13 5.42
N GLU A 73 -9.48 -17.95 4.19
CA GLU A 73 -9.83 -19.07 3.31
C GLU A 73 -8.60 -19.84 2.81
N GLN A 74 -7.51 -19.13 2.48
CA GLN A 74 -6.25 -19.79 2.11
C GLN A 74 -5.60 -20.48 3.32
N LEU A 75 -5.63 -19.86 4.50
CA LEU A 75 -5.12 -20.45 5.73
C LEU A 75 -5.84 -21.74 6.10
N ALA A 76 -7.17 -21.78 5.96
CA ALA A 76 -7.97 -22.98 6.19
C ALA A 76 -7.62 -24.11 5.19
N LYS A 77 -7.33 -23.77 3.92
CA LYS A 77 -6.88 -24.75 2.92
C LYS A 77 -5.48 -25.30 3.25
N ILE A 78 -4.57 -24.43 3.70
CA ILE A 78 -3.21 -24.83 4.10
C ILE A 78 -3.25 -25.73 5.34
N GLN A 79 -4.11 -25.45 6.32
CA GLN A 79 -4.31 -26.30 7.50
C GLN A 79 -4.82 -27.69 7.12
N LYS A 80 -5.88 -27.75 6.29
CA LYS A 80 -6.41 -29.04 5.80
C LYS A 80 -5.39 -29.86 5.01
N ALA A 81 -4.56 -29.21 4.20
CA ALA A 81 -3.49 -29.89 3.46
C ALA A 81 -2.39 -30.45 4.39
N LYS A 82 -2.11 -29.76 5.52
CA LYS A 82 -1.17 -30.24 6.55
C LYS A 82 -1.71 -31.39 7.39
N GLU A 83 -3.02 -31.45 7.65
CA GLU A 83 -3.66 -32.54 8.42
C GLU A 83 -3.76 -33.86 7.64
N GLN A 84 -3.61 -33.82 6.31
CA GLN A 84 -3.65 -35.01 5.45
C GLN A 84 -2.27 -35.64 5.18
N THR A 85 -1.19 -35.09 5.75
CA THR A 85 0.18 -35.64 5.69
C THR A 85 0.55 -36.27 7.02
#